data_AF-A0A971G1K7-F1
#
_entry.id   AF-A0A971G1K7-F1
#
_cell.length_a   1.000
_cell.length_b   1.000
_cell.length_c   1.000
_cell.angle_alpha   90.00
_cell.angle_beta   90.00
_cell.angle_gamma   90.00
#
_symmetry.space_group_name_H-M   'P 1'
#
loop_
_entity.id
_entity.type
_entity.pdbx_description
1 polymer ?
#
loop_
_entity_poly.entity_id
_entity_poly.type
_entity_poly.pdbx_seq_one_letter_code
_entity_poly.pdbx_strand_id
1 'polypeptide(L)' 'MNFETIKRNYDRGLWNKAMVRLAVRKGVITPEQYLEITGEAY' A
#
# COMPACT_ATOMS: atom_id res chain seq x y z
N MET A 1 7.55 -5.66 -7.53
CA MET A 1 6.57 -5.63 -6.42
C MET A 1 5.23 -5.26 -7.02
N ASN A 2 4.13 -5.89 -6.61
CA ASN A 2 2.78 -5.60 -7.12
C ASN A 2 1.82 -5.33 -5.96
N PHE A 3 0.59 -4.92 -6.30
CA PHE A 3 -0.48 -4.64 -5.34
C PHE A 3 -0.67 -5.78 -4.31
N GLU A 4 -0.88 -7.02 -4.77
CA GLU A 4 -1.10 -8.20 -3.92
C GLU A 4 0.00 -8.42 -2.88
N THR A 5 1.26 -8.23 -3.29
CA THR A 5 2.41 -8.38 -2.38
C THR A 5 2.40 -7.31 -1.30
N ILE A 6 2.10 -6.05 -1.67
CA ILE A 6 2.05 -4.93 -0.73
C ILE A 6 0.89 -5.12 0.25
N LYS A 7 -0.31 -5.46 -0.26
CA LYS A 7 -1.49 -5.73 0.55
C LYS A 7 -1.22 -6.84 1.56
N ARG A 8 -0.71 -8.00 1.11
CA ARG A 8 -0.37 -9.12 2.01
C ARG A 8 0.69 -8.75 3.06
N ASN A 9 1.66 -7.90 2.70
CA ASN A 9 2.67 -7.46 3.66
C ASN A 9 2.10 -6.49 4.70
N TYR A 10 1.19 -5.60 4.32
CA TYR A 10 0.47 -4.71 5.23
C TYR A 10 -0.46 -5.50 6.16
N ASP A 11 -1.26 -6.42 5.60
CA ASP A 11 -2.19 -7.29 6.34
C ASP A 11 -1.45 -8.13 7.42
N ARG A 12 -0.19 -8.49 7.15
CA ARG A 12 0.68 -9.23 8.08
C ARG A 12 1.45 -8.35 9.06
N GLY A 13 1.27 -7.03 9.01
CA GLY A 13 1.98 -6.06 9.85
C GLY A 13 3.48 -5.90 9.50
N LEU A 14 3.93 -6.47 8.37
CA LEU A 14 5.32 -6.33 7.91
C LEU A 14 5.57 -4.93 7.31
N TRP A 15 4.51 -4.28 6.86
CA TRP A 15 4.55 -2.94 6.26
C TRP A 15 3.66 -2.00 7.04
N ASN A 16 4.14 -0.77 7.24
CA ASN A 16 3.35 0.32 7.79
C ASN A 16 2.79 1.22 6.67
N LYS A 17 1.87 2.12 7.02
CA LYS A 17 1.22 3.04 6.08
C LYS A 17 2.20 3.92 5.30
N ALA A 18 3.33 4.32 5.89
CA ALA A 18 4.34 5.13 5.21
C ALA A 18 5.01 4.35 4.06
N MET A 19 5.25 3.06 4.24
CA MET A 19 5.77 2.18 3.19
C MET A 19 4.76 2.01 2.06
N VAL A 20 3.47 1.84 2.36
CA VAL A 20 2.40 1.79 1.34
C VAL A 20 2.32 3.13 0.59
N ARG A 21 2.47 4.27 1.30
CA ARG A 21 2.48 5.61 0.68
C ARG A 21 3.62 5.77 -0.32
N LEU A 22 4.80 5.23 0.01
CA LEU A 22 5.95 5.25 -0.90
C LEU A 22 5.69 4.41 -2.17
N ALA A 23 4.92 3.33 -2.07
CA ALA A 23 4.57 2.53 -3.24
C ALA A 23 3.69 3.31 -4.24
N VAL A 24 2.80 4.19 -3.75
CA VAL A 24 2.07 5.14 -4.61
C VAL A 24 3.02 6.15 -5.25
N ARG A 25 3.92 6.76 -4.47
CA ARG A 25 4.92 7.72 -5.01
C ARG A 25 5.82 7.11 -6.08
N LYS A 26 6.10 5.81 -5.97
CA LYS A 26 6.88 5.06 -6.95
C LYS A 26 6.06 4.52 -8.14
N GLY A 27 4.75 4.79 -8.18
CA GLY A 27 3.86 4.33 -9.24
C GLY A 27 3.61 2.82 -9.25
N VAL A 28 3.87 2.12 -8.14
CA VAL A 28 3.65 0.66 -8.03
C VAL A 28 2.17 0.34 -7.79
N ILE A 29 1.47 1.23 -7.09
CA ILE A 29 0.04 1.18 -6.83
C ILE A 29 -0.57 2.58 -6.99
N THR A 30 -1.88 2.67 -7.09
CA THR A 30 -2.61 3.95 -7.19
C THR A 30 -3.06 4.48 -5.81
N PRO A 31 -3.48 5.76 -5.71
CA PRO A 31 -4.13 6.28 -4.51
C PRO A 31 -5.36 5.48 -4.05
N GLU A 32 -6.14 4.95 -5.00
CA GLU A 32 -7.33 4.13 -4.71
C GLU A 32 -6.92 2.78 -4.08
N GLN A 33 -5.83 2.18 -4.59
CA GLN A 33 -5.26 0.98 -4.02
C GLN A 33 -4.63 1.22 -2.64
N TYR A 34 -4.09 2.42 -2.38
CA TYR A 34 -3.66 2.79 -1.02
C TYR A 34 -4.85 2.85 -0.06
N LEU A 35 -5.97 3.44 -0.47
CA LEU A 35 -7.20 3.45 0.31
C LEU A 35 -7.70 2.03 0.58
N GLU A 36 -7.66 1.15 -0.41
CA GLU A 36 -8.05 -0.26 -0.24
C GLU A 36 -7.16 -1.00 0.77
N ILE A 37 -5.86 -0.78 0.73
CA ILE A 37 -4.91 -1.45 1.64
C ILE A 37 -5.02 -0.89 3.06
N THR A 38 -5.13 0.44 3.21
CA THR A 38 -4.95 1.10 4.50
C THR A 38 -6.24 1.51 5.19
N GLY A 39 -7.35 1.60 4.45
CA GLY A 39 -8.61 2.19 4.90
C GLY A 39 -8.59 3.71 5.01
N GLU A 40 -7.51 4.38 4.58
CA GLU A 40 -7.34 5.83 4.67
C GLU A 40 -7.11 6.46 3.30
N ALA A 41 -7.66 7.66 3.10
CA ALA A 41 -7.40 8.43 1.88
C ALA A 41 -5.90 8.81 1.80
N TYR A 42 -5.32 8.68 0.61
CA TYR A 42 -3.90 8.89 0.32
C TYR A 42 -3.45 10.35 0.40
#